data_AF-A0A7V9JK61-F1
#
_entry.id   AF-A0A7V9JK61-F1
#
_cell.length_a   1.000
_cell.length_b   1.000
_cell.length_c   1.000
_cell.angle_alpha   90.00
_cell.angle_beta   90.00
_cell.angle_gamma   90.00
#
_symmetry.space_group_name_H-M   'P 1'
#
loop_
_entity.id
_entity.type
_entity.pdbx_description
1 polymer ?
#
loop_
_entity_poly.entity_id
_entity_poly.type
_entity_poly.pdbx_seq_one_letter_code
_entity_poly.pdbx_strand_id
1 'polypeptide(L)'
;MPLLLVPLTTPEHPIPLLLGPLTVEAFAIVLFNVTGISYVQSVVPDRMLGRMTASRRFVVWGTIPIGSVIGGALASAIGLRETLLVGATGATFCFLWLVFSPFRTIRAAPALEGDA
;
A
#
# COMPACT_ATOMS: atom_id res chain seq x y z
N MET A 1 4.46 9.61 -1.83
CA MET A 1 5.79 9.01 -1.60
C MET A 1 6.80 10.06 -1.18
N PRO A 2 7.25 10.05 0.08
CA PRO A 2 8.18 11.06 0.60
C PRO A 2 9.66 10.80 0.29
N LEU A 3 10.02 9.72 -0.44
CA LEU A 3 11.42 9.41 -0.80
C LEU A 3 12.09 10.45 -1.72
N LEU A 4 11.33 11.40 -2.25
CA LEU A 4 11.84 12.53 -3.03
C LEU A 4 12.32 13.73 -2.22
N LEU A 5 12.04 13.77 -0.91
CA LEU A 5 12.32 14.93 -0.06
C LEU A 5 13.59 14.79 0.80
N VAL A 6 14.19 13.59 0.81
CA VAL A 6 15.45 13.32 1.53
C VAL A 6 16.67 14.13 1.00
N PRO A 7 16.82 14.40 -0.32
CA PRO A 7 17.98 15.15 -0.81
C PRO A 7 17.82 16.68 -0.80
N LEU A 8 16.70 17.23 -0.31
CA LEU A 8 16.41 18.67 -0.30
C LEU A 8 16.31 19.28 1.11
N THR A 9 16.72 18.56 2.16
CA THR A 9 16.67 19.07 3.53
C THR A 9 17.76 20.12 3.79
N THR A 10 17.43 21.38 3.53
CA THR A 10 18.07 22.56 4.12
C THR A 10 17.78 22.57 5.64
N PRO A 11 18.73 22.99 6.51
CA PRO A 11 18.75 22.66 7.96
C PRO A 11 17.65 23.30 8.84
N GLU A 12 16.69 24.02 8.25
CA GLU A 12 15.91 25.03 8.97
C GLU A 12 14.47 24.63 9.35
N HIS A 13 13.90 23.53 8.82
CA HIS A 13 12.53 23.08 9.18
C HIS A 13 12.33 21.53 9.16
N PRO A 14 12.96 20.75 10.05
CA PRO A 14 12.94 19.28 9.96
C PRO A 14 11.62 18.60 10.40
N ILE A 15 10.83 19.19 11.31
CA ILE A 15 9.80 18.43 12.05
C ILE A 15 8.42 18.36 11.36
N PRO A 16 7.80 19.46 10.89
CA PRO A 16 6.45 19.38 10.32
C PRO A 16 6.42 18.70 8.93
N LEU A 17 7.51 18.80 8.17
CA LEU A 17 7.59 18.30 6.79
C LEU A 17 7.79 16.78 6.71
N LEU A 18 8.39 16.17 7.75
CA LEU A 18 8.53 14.71 7.86
C LEU A 18 7.29 14.07 8.51
N LEU A 19 6.72 14.71 9.54
CA LEU A 19 5.62 14.11 10.29
C LEU A 19 4.30 14.12 9.52
N GLY A 20 3.98 15.18 8.77
CA GLY A 20 2.70 15.28 8.06
C GLY A 20 2.43 14.12 7.08
N PRO A 21 3.32 13.87 6.11
CA PRO A 21 3.15 12.79 5.13
C PRO A 21 3.17 11.39 5.77
N LEU A 22 4.06 11.16 6.73
CA LEU A 22 4.18 9.86 7.42
C LEU A 22 2.94 9.55 8.26
N THR A 23 2.34 10.56 8.90
CA THR A 23 1.13 10.37 9.70
C THR A 23 -0.07 10.03 8.83
N VAL A 24 -0.23 10.71 7.68
CA VAL A 24 -1.29 10.44 6.71
C VAL A 24 -1.12 9.04 6.10
N GLU A 25 0.11 8.64 5.79
CA GLU A 25 0.43 7.29 5.30
C GLU A 25 0.10 6.23 6.34
N ALA A 26 0.56 6.40 7.59
CA ALA A 26 0.27 5.47 8.67
C ALA A 26 -1.24 5.32 8.89
N PHE A 27 -1.98 6.44 8.89
CA PHE A 27 -3.43 6.44 9.03
C PHE A 27 -4.12 5.70 7.88
N ALA A 28 -3.71 5.95 6.62
CA ALA A 28 -4.25 5.27 5.45
C ALA A 28 -3.96 3.76 5.47
N ILE A 29 -2.74 3.35 5.88
CA ILE A 29 -2.36 1.94 6.04
C ILE A 29 -3.24 1.27 7.09
N VAL A 30 -3.48 1.91 8.23
CA VAL A 30 -4.34 1.38 9.28
C VAL A 30 -5.77 1.20 8.77
N LEU A 31 -6.36 2.22 8.16
CA LEU A 31 -7.71 2.14 7.59
C LEU A 31 -7.82 1.02 6.54
N PHE A 32 -6.83 0.89 5.66
CA PHE A 32 -6.79 -0.16 4.64
C PHE A 32 -6.66 -1.55 5.26
N ASN A 33 -5.83 -1.72 6.29
CA ASN A 33 -5.66 -3.00 6.97
C ASN A 33 -6.93 -3.42 7.71
N VAL A 34 -7.54 -2.50 8.46
CA VAL A 34 -8.78 -2.78 9.20
C VAL A 34 -9.89 -3.13 8.21
N THR A 35 -10.16 -2.27 7.23
CA THR A 35 -11.23 -2.49 6.24
C THR A 35 -11.00 -3.76 5.42
N GLY A 36 -9.75 -3.98 4.98
CA GLY A 36 -9.40 -5.14 4.15
C GLY A 36 -9.50 -6.46 4.91
N ILE A 37 -9.12 -6.49 6.20
CA ILE A 37 -9.26 -7.68 7.03
C ILE A 37 -10.73 -7.94 7.35
N SER A 38 -11.48 -6.92 7.78
CA SER A 38 -12.90 -7.04 8.08
C SER A 38 -13.72 -7.50 6.88
N TYR A 39 -13.39 -7.04 5.67
CA TYR A 39 -14.05 -7.49 4.43
C TYR A 39 -13.78 -8.97 4.13
N VAL A 40 -12.54 -9.42 4.28
CA VAL A 40 -12.22 -10.84 4.08
C VAL A 40 -12.88 -11.70 5.14
N GLN A 41 -12.93 -11.24 6.39
CA GLN A 41 -13.60 -11.95 7.49
C GLN A 41 -15.11 -12.06 7.30
N SER A 42 -15.77 -11.06 6.71
CA SER A 42 -17.22 -11.10 6.48
C SER A 42 -17.63 -11.97 5.28
N VAL A 43 -16.75 -12.14 4.30
CA VAL A 43 -17.06 -12.86 3.05
C VAL A 43 -16.51 -14.29 3.05
N VAL A 44 -15.42 -14.56 3.77
CA VAL A 44 -14.73 -15.87 3.73
C VAL A 44 -15.12 -16.72 4.95
N PRO A 45 -15.62 -17.96 4.75
CA PRO A 45 -15.94 -18.88 5.84
C PRO A 45 -14.72 -19.18 6.72
N ASP A 46 -14.91 -19.33 8.04
CA ASP A 46 -13.84 -19.50 9.03
C ASP A 46 -12.80 -20.56 8.67
N ARG A 47 -13.25 -21.70 8.12
CA ARG A 47 -12.38 -22.82 7.68
C ARG A 47 -11.40 -22.44 6.54
N MET A 48 -11.64 -21.36 5.81
CA MET A 48 -10.83 -20.89 4.68
C MET A 48 -10.00 -19.64 5.00
N LEU A 49 -10.20 -19.01 6.16
CA LEU A 49 -9.50 -17.78 6.55
C LEU A 49 -7.97 -17.94 6.56
N GLY A 50 -7.47 -19.09 7.02
CA GLY A 50 -6.03 -19.39 7.00
C GLY A 50 -5.45 -19.42 5.58
N ARG A 51 -6.13 -20.10 4.65
CA ARG A 51 -5.72 -20.20 3.24
C ARG A 51 -5.81 -18.86 2.50
N MET A 52 -6.86 -18.11 2.75
CA MET A 52 -7.05 -16.78 2.16
C MET A 52 -5.97 -15.80 2.66
N THR A 53 -5.69 -15.81 3.95
CA THR A 53 -4.67 -14.96 4.56
C THR A 53 -3.28 -15.30 4.02
N ALA A 54 -2.96 -16.59 3.86
CA ALA A 54 -1.71 -17.03 3.26
C ALA A 54 -1.58 -16.55 1.81
N SER A 55 -2.62 -16.69 1.00
CA SER A 55 -2.64 -16.26 -0.41
C SER A 55 -2.47 -14.74 -0.53
N ARG A 56 -3.19 -13.96 0.29
CA ARG A 56 -3.06 -12.50 0.33
C ARG A 56 -1.66 -12.07 0.73
N ARG A 57 -1.07 -12.69 1.77
CA ARG A 57 0.30 -12.41 2.18
C ARG A 57 1.30 -12.75 1.08
N PHE A 58 1.13 -13.89 0.41
CA PHE A 58 2.00 -14.30 -0.69
C PHE A 58 1.98 -13.27 -1.82
N VAL A 59 0.81 -12.76 -2.21
CA VAL A 59 0.72 -11.72 -3.26
C VAL A 59 1.35 -10.40 -2.78
N VAL A 60 1.01 -9.93 -1.58
CA VAL A 60 1.47 -8.64 -1.06
C VAL A 60 2.98 -8.61 -0.80
N TRP A 61 3.53 -9.68 -0.20
CA TRP A 61 4.94 -9.75 0.13
C TRP A 61 5.76 -10.31 -1.04
N GLY A 62 5.16 -11.13 -1.90
CA GLY A 62 5.80 -11.68 -3.10
C GLY A 62 6.11 -10.63 -4.17
N THR A 63 5.43 -9.49 -4.16
CA THR A 63 5.80 -8.35 -5.03
C THR A 63 7.07 -7.64 -4.59
N ILE A 64 7.51 -7.78 -3.33
CA ILE A 64 8.73 -7.15 -2.80
C ILE A 64 9.97 -7.58 -3.59
N PRO A 65 10.30 -8.89 -3.73
CA PRO A 65 11.49 -9.31 -4.47
C PRO A 65 11.46 -8.86 -5.93
N ILE A 66 10.29 -8.86 -6.57
CA ILE A 66 10.13 -8.37 -7.96
C ILE A 66 10.49 -6.89 -8.04
N GLY A 67 9.93 -6.07 -7.14
CA GLY A 67 10.26 -4.65 -7.05
C GLY A 67 11.74 -4.40 -6.77
N SER A 68 12.35 -5.20 -5.89
CA SER A 68 13.77 -5.09 -5.56
C SER A 68 14.68 -5.40 -6.76
N VAL A 69 14.38 -6.44 -7.54
CA VAL A 69 15.15 -6.79 -8.75
C VAL A 69 15.02 -5.69 -9.81
N ILE A 70 13.80 -5.23 -10.09
CA ILE A 70 13.55 -4.16 -11.06
C ILE A 70 14.23 -2.87 -10.62
N GLY A 71 14.08 -2.48 -9.36
CA GLY A 71 14.69 -1.29 -8.79
C GLY A 71 16.22 -1.36 -8.81
N GLY A 72 16.82 -2.50 -8.49
CA GLY A 72 18.27 -2.71 -8.55
C GLY A 72 18.82 -2.64 -9.98
N ALA A 73 18.12 -3.26 -10.94
CA ALA A 73 18.47 -3.16 -12.36
C ALA A 73 18.38 -1.72 -12.87
N LEU A 74 17.31 -1.00 -12.49
CA LEU A 74 17.11 0.40 -12.86
C LEU A 74 18.21 1.29 -12.24
N ALA A 75 18.52 1.09 -10.96
CA ALA A 75 19.60 1.81 -10.27
C ALA A 75 20.97 1.60 -10.94
N SER A 76 21.20 0.40 -11.49
CA SER A 76 22.43 0.08 -12.21
C SER A 76 22.50 0.72 -13.60
N ALA A 77 21.34 0.95 -14.25
CA ALA A 77 21.26 1.48 -15.60
C ALA A 77 21.24 3.02 -15.67
N ILE A 78 20.43 3.66 -14.82
CA ILE A 78 20.19 5.12 -14.88
C ILE A 78 20.70 5.88 -13.65
N GLY A 79 21.30 5.17 -12.69
CA GLY A 79 21.77 5.75 -11.43
C GLY A 79 20.74 5.68 -10.30
N LEU A 80 21.24 5.83 -9.08
CA LEU A 80 20.45 5.71 -7.86
C LEU A 80 19.41 6.84 -7.71
N ARG A 81 19.81 8.08 -8.02
CA ARG A 81 18.97 9.26 -7.79
C ARG A 81 17.75 9.27 -8.71
N GLU A 82 17.93 8.90 -9.96
CA GLU A 82 16.94 8.83 -11.02
C GLU A 82 15.98 7.68 -10.76
N THR A 83 16.49 6.55 -10.27
CA THR A 83 15.67 5.41 -9.82
C THR A 83 14.78 5.77 -8.63
N LEU A 84 15.30 6.54 -7.66
CA LEU A 84 14.51 7.03 -6.53
C LEU A 84 13.40 8.00 -6.99
N LEU A 85 13.68 8.88 -7.95
CA LEU A 85 12.69 9.75 -8.59
C LEU A 85 11.56 8.93 -9.26
N VAL A 86 11.91 7.90 -10.03
CA VAL A 86 10.96 7.01 -10.69
C VAL A 86 10.11 6.24 -9.66
N GLY A 87 10.73 5.69 -8.61
CA GLY A 87 10.00 5.00 -7.54
C GLY A 87 9.04 5.92 -6.79
N ALA A 88 9.47 7.15 -6.48
CA ALA A 88 8.66 8.11 -5.75
C ALA A 88 7.49 8.67 -6.58
N THR A 89 7.68 8.89 -7.88
CA THR A 89 6.56 9.26 -8.78
C THR A 89 5.58 8.10 -8.90
N GLY A 90 6.07 6.89 -9.20
CA GLY A 90 5.24 5.69 -9.31
C GLY A 90 4.37 5.45 -8.08
N ALA A 91 4.94 5.53 -6.89
CA ALA A 91 4.16 5.28 -5.68
C ALA A 91 3.35 6.49 -5.18
N THR A 92 3.58 7.71 -5.69
CA THR A 92 2.62 8.83 -5.56
C THR A 92 1.38 8.59 -6.43
N PHE A 93 1.57 8.04 -7.63
CA PHE A 93 0.46 7.70 -8.53
C PHE A 93 -0.24 6.37 -8.21
N CYS A 94 0.32 5.56 -7.31
CA CYS A 94 -0.30 4.30 -6.88
C CYS A 94 -1.71 4.52 -6.28
N PHE A 95 -1.98 5.67 -5.65
CA PHE A 95 -3.31 6.00 -5.17
C PHE A 95 -4.35 6.14 -6.30
N LEU A 96 -3.95 6.53 -7.51
CA LEU A 96 -4.86 6.57 -8.66
C LEU A 96 -5.42 5.18 -8.98
N TRP A 97 -4.60 4.13 -8.84
CA TRP A 97 -5.06 2.76 -9.05
C TRP A 97 -6.18 2.39 -8.07
N LEU A 98 -6.09 2.81 -6.80
CA LEU A 98 -7.15 2.63 -5.80
C LEU A 98 -8.42 3.43 -6.14
N VAL A 99 -8.28 4.66 -6.67
CA VAL A 99 -9.39 5.50 -7.13
C VAL A 99 -10.14 4.85 -8.30
N PHE A 100 -9.42 4.20 -9.22
CA PHE A 100 -10.02 3.48 -10.35
C PHE A 100 -10.41 2.04 -10.02
N SER A 101 -10.00 1.51 -8.86
CA SER A 101 -10.28 0.13 -8.48
C SER A 101 -11.76 -0.04 -8.10
N PRO A 102 -12.43 -1.12 -8.56
CA PRO A 102 -13.86 -1.37 -8.35
C PRO A 102 -14.28 -1.61 -6.88
N PHE A 103 -13.37 -1.52 -5.91
CA PHE A 103 -13.68 -1.56 -4.47
C PHE A 103 -14.68 -0.49 -4.02
N ARG A 104 -14.84 0.60 -4.79
CA ARG A 104 -15.84 1.66 -4.52
C ARG A 104 -17.29 1.18 -4.69
N THR A 105 -17.49 0.10 -5.43
CA THR A 105 -18.82 -0.35 -5.88
C THR A 105 -19.37 -1.49 -5.01
N ILE A 106 -18.60 -2.01 -4.07
CA ILE A 106 -19.06 -3.05 -3.14
C ILE A 106 -19.87 -2.37 -2.02
N ARG A 107 -21.06 -1.87 -2.38
CA ARG A 107 -22.13 -1.55 -1.44
C ARG A 107 -23.03 -2.77 -1.33
N ALA A 108 -22.67 -3.64 -0.41
CA ALA A 108 -23.56 -4.44 0.41
C ALA A 108 -22.67 -5.43 1.17
N ALA A 109 -22.51 -5.24 2.48
CA ALA A 109 -22.36 -6.43 3.31
C ALA A 109 -23.66 -7.24 3.08
N PRO A 110 -23.59 -8.53 2.71
CA PRO A 110 -24.77 -9.38 2.74
C PRO A 110 -25.39 -9.18 4.12
N ALA A 111 -26.68 -8.85 4.18
CA ALA A 111 -27.41 -8.87 5.43
C ALA A 111 -27.12 -10.23 6.09
N LEU A 112 -26.85 -10.21 7.39
CA LEU A 112 -26.78 -11.42 8.20
C LEU A 112 -28.17 -12.06 8.16
N GLU A 113 -28.43 -12.83 7.11
CA GLU A 113 -29.66 -13.56 6.91
C GLU A 113 -29.50 -14.91 7.58
N GLY A 114 -30.06 -15.00 8.81
CA GLY A 114 -30.40 -16.24 9.53
C GLY A 114 -29.21 -17.10 9.97
N ASP A 115 -29.17 -17.74 11.13
CA ASP A 115 -30.21 -18.19 12.07
C ASP A 115 -29.50 -18.40 13.44
N ALA A 116 -30.09 -18.11 14.60
CA ALA A 116 -31.36 -18.59 15.17
C ALA A 116 -31.33 -20.09 15.48
#